data_AF-A0A8T0LXC1-F1
#
_entry.id   AF-A0A8T0LXC1-F1
#
_cell.length_a   1.000
_cell.length_b   1.000
_cell.length_c   1.000
_cell.angle_alpha   90.00
_cell.angle_beta   90.00
_cell.angle_gamma   90.00
#
_symmetry.space_group_name_H-M   'P 1'
#
loop_
_entity.id
_entity.type
_entity.pdbx_description
1 polymer ?
#
loop_
_entity_poly.entity_id
_entity_poly.type
_entity_poly.pdbx_seq_one_letter_code
_entity_poly.pdbx_strand_id
1 'polypeptide(L)'
;MEENQVSKRLCHILTYPCLDPEHMRSVASPMPTAQQQQQEKQLQQNRTPRWIQLLIGGPVVVSVLMFISLWSMLPSHQSLRGIISAPTLLETHLSDLYTLVQQRRSKTVASDGELLHLDDLARSDSYEQWAPLIMSKCMHGMDKLAAPCIKEAQTTNLVEAQELLYPAFRLRLPHFSSTVMQDKWLSQGLHLERMRVSEDKEWAYYPAFQGQNMVFKNAVFRGDPPPDVWSDESCMGSAASHTSFVHDVNENSTGNELSIDTLIVATSPDSWSFQHFIDRFAVVWSQAQLAVPTKKKVDTVIVSGKSPRDAIVNEVYELMVGHHLHNITVSARHLVFSCRAPLIHPYTTQRITENILQALPAPKTDAQTDRNLILFLSRTKGGEAHNGGRKLLNEDKLFDAVSAMLKKEGRPEKLEYFRHSDFAGLTEVASFMRDRVKMMIGPHGAAFYNARFAQPRTALIEIIPDPDKFFVPCFWEQARLLGQDYSAHVGRVVSSKNDMQLTDVEEVARLVRNRLTFLDKPYRPSDALDHTYSWSMETKITLLSGGNTQTDRLERN
;
A
#
# COMPACT_ATOMS: atom_id res chain seq x y z
N MET A 1 -16.91 40.54 -15.46
CA MET A 1 -15.90 40.26 -14.42
C MET A 1 -15.75 38.75 -14.34
N GLU A 2 -15.15 38.21 -15.39
CA GLU A 2 -14.51 36.90 -15.38
C GLU A 2 -13.04 37.20 -15.09
N GLU A 3 -12.45 36.53 -14.11
CA GLU A 3 -11.04 36.15 -14.20
C GLU A 3 -10.67 35.10 -13.15
N ASN A 4 -9.88 34.15 -13.64
CA ASN A 4 -9.02 33.22 -12.91
C ASN A 4 -9.62 31.93 -12.36
N GLN A 5 -10.12 31.15 -13.32
CA GLN A 5 -10.24 29.70 -13.28
C GLN A 5 -9.04 29.03 -13.99
N VAL A 6 -7.79 29.33 -13.63
CA VAL A 6 -6.59 28.59 -14.11
C VAL A 6 -5.48 28.63 -13.05
N SER A 7 -5.59 27.84 -11.97
CA SER A 7 -4.44 27.40 -11.14
C SER A 7 -4.87 26.39 -10.05
N LYS A 8 -5.51 25.28 -10.44
CA LYS A 8 -5.75 24.12 -9.56
C LYS A 8 -5.50 22.82 -10.33
N ARG A 9 -4.27 22.62 -10.78
CA ARG A 9 -3.78 21.34 -11.33
C ARG A 9 -2.32 21.16 -10.96
N LEU A 10 -2.08 20.77 -9.72
CA LEU A 10 -0.88 20.10 -9.19
C LEU A 10 -1.05 20.11 -7.65
N CYS A 11 -0.77 18.98 -6.99
CA CYS A 11 -1.03 18.70 -5.56
C CYS A 11 -2.49 18.35 -5.23
N HIS A 12 -2.89 17.11 -5.50
CA HIS A 12 -3.73 16.26 -4.64
C HIS A 12 -3.73 14.86 -5.28
N ILE A 13 -2.87 13.98 -4.79
CA ILE A 13 -2.92 12.55 -5.10
C ILE A 13 -3.57 11.90 -3.88
N LEU A 14 -4.89 11.73 -3.97
CA LEU A 14 -5.71 11.20 -2.89
C LEU A 14 -5.58 9.67 -2.84
N THR A 15 -5.28 9.14 -1.65
CA THR A 15 -5.27 7.71 -1.35
C THR A 15 -6.72 7.24 -1.10
N TYR A 16 -7.40 6.77 -2.14
CA TYR A 16 -8.69 6.09 -1.96
C TYR A 16 -8.50 4.63 -1.53
N PRO A 17 -9.19 4.18 -0.46
CA PRO A 17 -9.05 2.83 0.08
C PRO A 17 -9.63 1.74 -0.82
N CYS A 18 -9.19 0.50 -0.60
CA CYS A 18 -9.86 -0.72 -1.03
C CYS A 18 -11.26 -0.77 -0.39
N LEU A 19 -12.29 -0.34 -1.12
CA LEU A 19 -13.67 -0.30 -0.66
C LEU A 19 -14.38 -1.64 -0.94
N ASP A 20 -15.19 -2.10 0.00
CA ASP A 20 -16.23 -3.09 -0.26
C ASP A 20 -17.49 -2.36 -0.76
N PRO A 21 -17.92 -2.55 -2.03
CA PRO A 21 -19.08 -1.87 -2.58
C PRO A 21 -20.41 -2.25 -1.93
N GLU A 22 -20.50 -3.39 -1.21
CA GLU A 22 -21.77 -3.84 -0.62
C GLU A 22 -22.22 -2.97 0.57
N HIS A 23 -21.31 -2.25 1.23
CA HIS A 23 -21.66 -1.36 2.35
C HIS A 23 -22.07 0.07 1.94
N MET A 24 -21.80 0.51 0.70
CA MET A 24 -22.30 1.81 0.22
C MET A 24 -23.81 1.80 -0.10
N ARG A 25 -24.47 0.63 -0.13
CA ARG A 25 -25.92 0.55 -0.42
C ARG A 25 -26.83 0.73 0.79
N SER A 26 -26.30 0.77 2.02
CA SER A 26 -27.14 0.95 3.23
C SER A 26 -27.24 2.40 3.72
N VAL A 27 -26.55 3.35 3.08
CA VAL A 27 -26.65 4.79 3.38
C VAL A 27 -27.05 5.55 2.10
N ALA A 28 -28.27 5.27 1.61
CA ALA A 28 -28.93 6.13 0.65
C ALA A 28 -30.05 6.90 1.36
N SER A 29 -29.83 8.18 1.63
CA SER A 29 -30.93 9.12 1.85
C SER A 29 -31.78 9.19 0.56
N PRO A 30 -33.11 9.42 0.67
CA PRO A 30 -34.04 9.18 -0.42
C PRO A 30 -33.75 10.09 -1.63
N MET A 31 -33.82 9.52 -2.83
CA MET A 31 -33.75 10.27 -4.08
C MET A 31 -34.86 11.34 -4.17
N PRO A 32 -34.58 12.51 -4.77
CA PRO A 32 -35.59 13.54 -5.00
C PRO A 32 -36.64 13.06 -6.01
N THR A 33 -37.90 13.42 -5.77
CA THR A 33 -39.04 13.04 -6.59
C THR A 33 -38.98 13.66 -7.99
N ALA A 34 -39.61 12.98 -8.95
CA ALA A 34 -39.65 13.32 -10.39
C ALA A 34 -40.18 14.73 -10.73
N GLN A 35 -40.67 15.49 -9.76
CA GLN A 35 -41.11 16.88 -9.92
C GLN A 35 -39.95 17.90 -9.87
N GLN A 36 -38.81 17.60 -9.23
CA GLN A 36 -37.66 18.53 -9.19
C GLN A 36 -36.81 18.50 -10.46
N GLN A 37 -36.77 17.38 -11.19
CA GLN A 37 -36.04 17.28 -12.47
C GLN A 37 -36.73 17.99 -13.65
N GLN A 38 -37.99 18.40 -13.49
CA GLN A 38 -38.76 19.07 -14.54
C GLN A 38 -38.61 20.59 -14.53
N GLN A 39 -38.13 21.17 -13.42
CA GLN A 39 -38.00 22.62 -13.24
C GLN A 39 -36.64 23.16 -13.75
N GLU A 40 -35.58 22.36 -13.74
CA GLU A 40 -34.26 22.76 -14.29
C GLU A 40 -34.18 22.69 -15.82
N LYS A 41 -35.01 21.87 -16.47
CA LYS A 41 -35.06 21.78 -17.95
C LYS A 41 -35.74 22.96 -18.64
N GLN A 42 -36.50 23.79 -17.92
CA GLN A 42 -37.17 24.97 -18.50
C GLN A 42 -36.32 26.24 -18.46
N LEU A 43 -35.20 26.29 -17.73
CA LEU A 43 -34.41 27.51 -17.59
C LEU A 43 -33.27 27.69 -18.62
N GLN A 44 -32.99 26.68 -19.45
CA GLN A 44 -31.87 26.71 -20.42
C GLN A 44 -32.27 26.98 -21.88
N GLN A 45 -33.55 27.21 -22.19
CA GLN A 45 -34.03 27.25 -23.58
C GLN A 45 -34.24 28.65 -24.18
N ASN A 46 -33.83 29.72 -23.52
CA ASN A 46 -33.94 31.07 -24.08
C ASN A 46 -32.67 31.89 -23.85
N ARG A 47 -31.81 31.96 -24.87
CA ARG A 47 -31.08 33.17 -25.30
C ARG A 47 -30.16 32.85 -26.49
N THR A 48 -30.59 33.26 -27.67
CA THR A 48 -29.66 33.72 -28.71
C THR A 48 -29.95 35.20 -28.96
N PRO A 49 -28.91 35.98 -29.31
CA PRO A 49 -29.11 36.98 -30.34
C PRO A 49 -28.05 36.88 -31.44
N ARG A 50 -28.56 37.10 -32.66
CA ARG A 50 -27.86 37.37 -33.92
C ARG A 50 -27.11 38.72 -33.86
N TRP A 51 -26.41 39.03 -34.97
CA TRP A 51 -25.67 40.27 -35.35
C TRP A 51 -24.17 40.17 -34.99
N ILE A 52 -23.16 40.24 -35.88
CA ILE A 52 -23.02 40.72 -37.27
C ILE A 52 -21.84 39.99 -37.96
N GLN A 53 -22.03 39.63 -39.23
CA GLN A 53 -20.97 39.33 -40.20
C GLN A 53 -20.22 40.62 -40.57
N LEU A 54 -18.89 40.65 -40.47
CA LEU A 54 -18.00 41.40 -41.38
C LEU A 54 -16.53 41.15 -41.01
N LEU A 55 -15.67 41.18 -42.03
CA LEU A 55 -14.20 41.04 -42.02
C LEU A 55 -13.65 39.61 -42.23
N ILE A 56 -13.95 39.09 -43.42
CA ILE A 56 -13.02 38.26 -44.19
C ILE A 56 -11.93 39.20 -44.73
N GLY A 57 -10.66 38.94 -44.40
CA GLY A 57 -9.51 39.56 -45.08
C GLY A 57 -8.29 39.82 -44.21
N GLY A 58 -7.42 38.81 -44.05
CA GLY A 58 -6.05 38.92 -43.50
C GLY A 58 -5.95 38.64 -42.00
N PRO A 59 -5.38 37.48 -41.58
CA PRO A 59 -3.93 37.41 -41.39
C PRO A 59 -3.35 35.97 -41.50
N VAL A 60 -3.46 35.32 -42.66
CA VAL A 60 -2.83 33.98 -42.85
C VAL A 60 -1.32 34.08 -43.14
N VAL A 61 -0.84 35.25 -43.59
CA VAL A 61 0.57 35.43 -44.01
C VAL A 61 1.50 35.72 -42.83
N VAL A 62 1.00 36.27 -41.72
CA VAL A 62 1.83 36.59 -40.53
C VAL A 62 2.16 35.34 -39.70
N SER A 63 1.24 34.37 -39.64
CA SER A 63 1.43 33.14 -38.87
C SER A 63 2.46 32.18 -39.48
N VAL A 64 2.62 32.18 -40.81
CA VAL A 64 3.58 31.29 -41.50
C VAL A 64 5.01 31.83 -41.39
N LEU A 65 5.20 33.14 -41.37
CA LEU A 65 6.53 33.75 -41.24
C LEU A 65 7.10 33.63 -39.81
N MET A 66 6.27 33.68 -38.77
CA MET A 66 6.74 33.45 -37.39
C MET A 66 7.21 32.00 -37.16
N PHE A 67 6.55 31.01 -37.77
CA PHE A 67 6.95 29.60 -37.64
C PHE A 67 8.31 29.30 -38.29
N ILE A 68 8.65 29.99 -39.39
CA ILE A 68 9.94 29.80 -40.08
C ILE A 68 11.08 30.47 -39.30
N SER A 69 10.85 31.62 -38.65
CA SER A 69 11.87 32.29 -37.83
C SER A 69 12.19 31.58 -36.51
N LEU A 70 11.25 30.82 -35.94
CA LEU A 70 11.46 30.04 -34.72
C LEU A 70 12.23 28.73 -34.96
N TRP A 71 12.23 28.22 -36.20
CA TRP A 71 12.99 27.03 -36.57
C TRP A 71 14.49 27.29 -36.81
N SER A 72 14.88 28.52 -37.14
CA SER A 72 16.29 28.89 -37.40
C SER A 72 17.11 29.23 -36.14
N MET A 73 16.51 29.20 -34.95
CA MET A 73 17.16 29.56 -33.67
C MET A 73 17.33 28.37 -32.71
N LEU A 74 17.02 27.15 -33.15
CA LEU A 74 17.28 25.92 -32.37
C LEU A 74 18.71 25.41 -32.64
N PRO A 75 19.55 25.21 -31.61
CA PRO A 75 20.86 24.58 -31.78
C PRO A 75 20.71 23.20 -32.43
N SER A 76 21.61 22.86 -33.35
CA SER A 76 21.63 21.57 -34.05
C SER A 76 21.53 20.39 -33.07
N HIS A 77 20.63 19.44 -33.34
CA HIS A 77 20.37 18.21 -32.58
C HIS A 77 21.57 17.25 -32.39
N GLN A 78 22.79 17.66 -32.74
CA GLN A 78 24.03 16.89 -32.57
C GLN A 78 24.85 17.27 -31.33
N SER A 79 24.54 18.37 -30.62
CA SER A 79 25.24 18.73 -29.37
C SER A 79 24.65 18.13 -28.09
N LEU A 80 23.57 17.34 -28.20
CA LEU A 80 22.93 16.62 -27.08
C LEU A 80 23.17 15.11 -27.09
N ARG A 81 24.04 14.60 -27.96
CA ARG A 81 24.55 13.22 -27.93
C ARG A 81 25.98 13.18 -27.41
N GLY A 82 26.21 13.77 -26.25
CA GLY A 82 27.25 13.25 -25.36
C GLY A 82 26.76 11.90 -24.86
N ILE A 83 27.23 10.81 -25.46
CA ILE A 83 27.16 9.50 -24.84
C ILE A 83 28.06 9.61 -23.60
N ILE A 84 27.49 10.07 -22.49
CA ILE A 84 27.99 9.68 -21.19
C ILE A 84 27.62 8.21 -21.13
N SER A 85 28.60 7.35 -21.38
CA SER A 85 28.52 5.95 -21.01
C SER A 85 27.96 5.93 -19.60
N ALA A 86 26.76 5.36 -19.43
CA ALA A 86 26.25 5.08 -18.10
C ALA A 86 27.42 4.46 -17.33
N PRO A 87 27.76 4.95 -16.12
CA PRO A 87 28.62 4.19 -15.26
C PRO A 87 28.00 2.80 -15.26
N THR A 88 28.80 1.78 -15.56
CA THR A 88 28.42 0.39 -15.32
C THR A 88 28.10 0.35 -13.83
N LEU A 89 26.84 0.61 -13.49
CA LEU A 89 26.26 0.27 -12.22
C LEU A 89 26.50 -1.22 -12.19
N LEU A 90 27.52 -1.61 -11.43
CA LEU A 90 27.60 -2.92 -10.83
C LEU A 90 26.15 -3.26 -10.50
N GLU A 91 25.59 -4.31 -11.12
CA GLU A 91 24.29 -4.85 -10.72
C GLU A 91 24.44 -5.14 -9.22
N THR A 92 24.12 -4.14 -8.39
CA THR A 92 23.99 -4.31 -6.96
C THR A 92 22.81 -5.23 -6.88
N HIS A 93 23.11 -6.52 -6.72
CA HIS A 93 22.15 -7.59 -6.54
C HIS A 93 21.16 -7.11 -5.48
N LEU A 94 20.00 -6.58 -5.93
CA LEU A 94 18.92 -6.24 -5.04
C LEU A 94 18.58 -7.54 -4.33
N SER A 95 18.87 -7.61 -3.04
CA SER A 95 18.61 -8.81 -2.26
C SER A 95 17.12 -8.85 -1.98
N ASP A 96 16.51 -10.02 -2.13
CA ASP A 96 15.08 -10.16 -1.85
C ASP A 96 14.79 -10.11 -0.35
N LEU A 97 13.53 -9.78 0.00
CA LEU A 97 13.10 -9.61 1.39
C LEU A 97 13.44 -10.81 2.28
N TYR A 98 13.31 -12.04 1.75
CA TYR A 98 13.57 -13.25 2.51
C TYR A 98 15.07 -13.45 2.76
N THR A 99 15.89 -13.21 1.73
CA THR A 99 17.35 -13.27 1.84
C THR A 99 17.86 -12.26 2.87
N LEU A 100 17.34 -11.02 2.83
CA LEU A 100 17.67 -9.99 3.81
C LEU A 100 17.32 -10.43 5.25
N VAL A 101 16.10 -10.95 5.46
CA VAL A 101 15.68 -11.50 6.77
C VAL A 101 16.61 -12.63 7.25
N GLN A 102 17.00 -13.56 6.38
CA GLN A 102 17.92 -14.64 6.77
C GLN A 102 19.33 -14.15 7.06
N GLN A 103 19.87 -13.24 6.23
CA GLN A 103 21.17 -12.61 6.47
C GLN A 103 21.20 -11.93 7.83
N ARG A 104 20.12 -11.22 8.21
CA ARG A 104 20.03 -10.63 9.55
C ARG A 104 20.05 -11.69 10.65
N ARG A 105 19.22 -12.73 10.56
CA ARG A 105 19.23 -13.82 11.56
C ARG A 105 20.62 -14.42 11.77
N SER A 106 21.42 -14.53 10.71
CA SER A 106 22.80 -15.01 10.79
C SER A 106 23.76 -14.02 11.47
N LYS A 107 23.50 -12.71 11.37
CA LYS A 107 24.27 -11.65 12.04
C LYS A 107 23.84 -11.47 13.50
N THR A 108 22.56 -11.68 13.81
CA THR A 108 22.00 -11.55 15.16
C THR A 108 22.30 -12.80 15.98
N VAL A 109 23.58 -13.04 16.27
CA VAL A 109 23.99 -13.84 17.44
C VAL A 109 24.41 -12.83 18.49
N ALA A 110 23.65 -12.76 19.59
CA ALA A 110 23.78 -11.86 20.75
C ALA A 110 23.00 -10.53 20.67
N SER A 111 21.75 -10.57 21.16
CA SER A 111 21.24 -9.58 22.13
C SER A 111 19.85 -10.00 22.60
N ASP A 112 19.74 -10.49 23.84
CA ASP A 112 18.47 -10.59 24.60
C ASP A 112 18.00 -9.20 25.09
N GLY A 113 18.21 -8.16 24.28
CA GLY A 113 17.86 -6.78 24.62
C GLY A 113 16.40 -6.47 24.31
N GLU A 114 15.78 -5.61 25.12
CA GLU A 114 14.44 -5.06 24.86
C GLU A 114 14.35 -4.48 23.43
N LEU A 115 13.33 -4.89 22.67
CA LEU A 115 13.06 -4.36 21.32
C LEU A 115 12.64 -2.88 21.42
N LEU A 116 13.48 -1.99 20.90
CA LEU A 116 13.20 -0.56 20.76
C LEU A 116 12.60 -0.25 19.39
N HIS A 117 11.74 0.78 19.27
CA HIS A 117 11.18 1.19 17.97
C HIS A 117 12.26 1.67 16.98
N LEU A 118 13.28 2.34 17.51
CA LEU A 118 14.45 2.78 16.75
C LEU A 118 15.30 1.60 16.27
N ASP A 119 15.33 0.51 17.04
CA ASP A 119 16.00 -0.72 16.63
C ASP A 119 15.23 -1.42 15.51
N ASP A 120 13.89 -1.52 15.59
CA ASP A 120 13.05 -2.06 14.52
C ASP A 120 13.20 -1.25 13.21
N LEU A 121 13.41 0.07 13.32
CA LEU A 121 13.66 0.96 12.19
C LEU A 121 15.07 0.80 11.60
N ALA A 122 16.11 0.94 12.43
CA ALA A 122 17.51 0.87 12.00
C ALA A 122 17.91 -0.54 11.55
N ARG A 123 17.13 -1.55 11.96
CA ARG A 123 17.30 -2.97 11.61
C ARG A 123 16.16 -3.46 10.71
N SER A 124 15.57 -2.63 9.86
CA SER A 124 14.88 -3.17 8.68
C SER A 124 15.92 -3.29 7.55
N ASP A 125 15.79 -4.17 6.57
CA ASP A 125 16.63 -4.08 5.33
C ASP A 125 15.76 -3.68 4.13
N SER A 126 14.45 -3.92 4.23
CA SER A 126 13.47 -3.49 3.25
C SER A 126 13.22 -1.97 3.26
N TYR A 127 13.61 -1.29 4.34
CA TYR A 127 13.39 0.14 4.51
C TYR A 127 14.36 1.02 3.72
N GLU A 128 15.66 0.74 3.61
CA GLU A 128 16.61 1.79 3.18
C GLU A 128 16.33 2.32 1.78
N GLN A 129 16.05 1.43 0.83
CA GLN A 129 15.75 1.83 -0.55
C GLN A 129 14.36 2.46 -0.71
N TRP A 130 13.39 2.07 0.15
CA TRP A 130 12.00 2.52 0.06
C TRP A 130 11.63 3.57 1.11
N ALA A 131 12.57 3.98 1.96
CA ALA A 131 12.33 4.89 3.08
C ALA A 131 11.81 6.22 2.57
N PRO A 132 10.81 6.81 3.26
CA PRO A 132 10.40 8.16 2.92
C PRO A 132 11.52 9.14 3.25
N LEU A 133 11.63 10.21 2.44
CA LEU A 133 12.35 11.40 2.89
C LEU A 133 11.52 12.06 4.00
N ILE A 134 12.18 12.37 5.13
CA ILE A 134 11.54 12.95 6.31
C ILE A 134 11.88 14.43 6.38
N MET A 135 10.86 15.28 6.35
CA MET A 135 10.98 16.72 6.46
C MET A 135 10.35 17.19 7.77
N SER A 136 11.18 17.62 8.72
CA SER A 136 10.75 18.04 10.06
C SER A 136 10.75 19.56 10.29
N LYS A 137 11.13 20.34 9.27
CA LYS A 137 11.16 21.81 9.30
C LYS A 137 10.38 22.37 8.13
N CYS A 138 9.67 23.47 8.35
CA CYS A 138 9.00 24.17 7.25
C CYS A 138 10.08 24.88 6.42
N MET A 139 10.08 24.63 5.13
CA MET A 139 11.01 25.26 4.18
C MET A 139 10.26 26.20 3.25
N HIS A 140 10.97 27.21 2.75
CA HIS A 140 10.42 28.13 1.76
C HIS A 140 9.87 27.37 0.54
N GLY A 141 8.61 27.63 0.18
CA GLY A 141 7.93 26.98 -0.94
C GLY A 141 7.21 25.67 -0.60
N MET A 142 7.30 25.18 0.64
CA MET A 142 6.45 24.08 1.10
C MET A 142 4.98 24.49 1.19
N ASP A 143 4.09 23.53 0.97
CA ASP A 143 2.64 23.74 1.17
C ASP A 143 2.36 24.11 2.63
N LYS A 144 1.45 25.06 2.85
CA LYS A 144 1.05 25.48 4.21
C LYS A 144 0.36 24.36 5.00
N LEU A 145 -0.20 23.37 4.29
CA LEU A 145 -0.82 22.17 4.86
C LEU A 145 0.19 21.04 5.12
N ALA A 146 1.47 21.22 4.75
CA ALA A 146 2.52 20.29 5.13
C ALA A 146 2.70 20.31 6.65
N ALA A 147 2.91 19.13 7.25
CA ALA A 147 2.92 18.97 8.70
C ALA A 147 3.87 19.95 9.45
N PRO A 148 5.14 20.13 9.05
CA PRO A 148 6.02 21.07 9.75
C PRO A 148 5.60 22.54 9.58
N CYS A 149 4.94 22.89 8.48
CA CYS A 149 4.43 24.25 8.25
C CYS A 149 3.19 24.55 9.09
N ILE A 150 2.32 23.55 9.33
CA ILE A 150 1.20 23.65 10.29
C ILE A 150 1.75 23.96 11.69
N LYS A 151 2.77 23.21 12.12
CA LYS A 151 3.42 23.41 13.42
C LYS A 151 4.04 24.80 13.58
N GLU A 152 4.72 25.32 12.56
CA GLU A 152 5.38 26.63 12.64
C GLU A 152 4.41 27.81 12.52
N ALA A 153 3.24 27.62 11.91
CA ALA A 153 2.27 28.69 11.70
C ALA A 153 1.59 29.17 13.01
N GLN A 154 1.42 28.30 14.00
CA GLN A 154 0.72 28.61 15.24
C GLN A 154 1.37 27.90 16.44
N THR A 155 1.52 28.62 17.56
CA THR A 155 2.00 28.03 18.81
C THR A 155 0.88 27.27 19.49
N THR A 156 0.84 25.96 19.26
CA THR A 156 -0.14 25.02 19.84
C THR A 156 0.56 23.93 20.63
N ASN A 157 -0.19 22.94 21.12
CA ASN A 157 0.35 21.73 21.71
C ASN A 157 1.00 20.76 20.69
N LEU A 158 1.05 21.07 19.39
CA LEU A 158 1.78 20.30 18.37
C LEU A 158 3.30 20.47 18.53
N VAL A 159 3.96 19.47 19.09
CA VAL A 159 5.40 19.55 19.47
C VAL A 159 6.34 18.94 18.44
N GLU A 160 5.87 18.01 17.61
CA GLU A 160 6.62 17.44 16.49
C GLU A 160 5.70 17.25 15.28
N ALA A 161 6.23 17.52 14.09
CA ALA A 161 5.49 17.34 12.86
C ALA A 161 6.46 16.99 11.72
N GLN A 162 6.18 15.89 11.03
CA GLN A 162 7.00 15.37 9.94
C GLN A 162 6.14 15.23 8.69
N GLU A 163 6.59 15.81 7.58
CA GLU A 163 6.11 15.48 6.24
C GLU A 163 6.97 14.34 5.69
N LEU A 164 6.33 13.30 5.16
CA LEU A 164 6.98 12.10 4.65
C LEU A 164 6.75 12.02 3.15
N LEU A 165 7.84 11.89 2.38
CA LEU A 165 7.78 11.72 0.92
C LEU A 165 8.25 10.32 0.55
N TYR A 166 7.30 9.44 0.29
CA TYR A 166 7.53 8.06 -0.11
C TYR A 166 7.92 7.98 -1.59
N PRO A 167 9.00 7.25 -1.95
CA PRO A 167 9.45 7.13 -3.33
C PRO A 167 8.40 6.59 -4.31
N ALA A 168 8.44 7.05 -5.56
CA ALA A 168 7.65 6.46 -6.63
C ALA A 168 8.17 5.05 -6.98
N PHE A 169 7.24 4.15 -7.31
CA PHE A 169 7.54 2.77 -7.66
C PHE A 169 6.67 2.28 -8.81
N ARG A 170 7.05 1.15 -9.41
CA ARG A 170 6.23 0.46 -10.41
C ARG A 170 6.04 -1.00 -10.06
N LEU A 171 4.84 -1.51 -10.31
CA LEU A 171 4.49 -2.92 -10.14
C LEU A 171 4.25 -3.56 -11.48
N ARG A 172 4.77 -4.77 -11.67
CA ARG A 172 4.46 -5.54 -12.87
C ARG A 172 2.99 -5.94 -12.85
N LEU A 173 2.28 -5.71 -13.95
CA LEU A 173 0.87 -6.10 -14.08
C LEU A 173 0.70 -7.62 -13.90
N PRO A 174 -0.53 -8.11 -13.60
CA PRO A 174 -0.79 -9.53 -13.53
C PRO A 174 -0.43 -10.25 -14.82
N HIS A 175 -0.07 -11.52 -14.71
CA HIS A 175 -0.07 -12.41 -15.86
C HIS A 175 -1.48 -12.91 -16.15
N PHE A 176 -1.81 -13.00 -17.42
CA PHE A 176 -3.11 -13.42 -17.89
C PHE A 176 -2.99 -14.65 -18.80
N SER A 177 -4.04 -15.45 -18.86
CA SER A 177 -4.11 -16.63 -19.71
C SER A 177 -4.32 -16.30 -21.19
N SER A 178 -4.82 -15.09 -21.48
CA SER A 178 -5.05 -14.51 -22.81
C SER A 178 -5.12 -12.98 -22.75
N THR A 179 -5.00 -12.31 -23.90
CA THR A 179 -5.20 -10.85 -24.03
C THR A 179 -6.63 -10.44 -23.68
N VAL A 180 -7.62 -11.28 -23.96
CA VAL A 180 -9.02 -11.03 -23.57
C VAL A 180 -9.17 -10.90 -22.05
N MET A 181 -8.49 -11.75 -21.28
CA MET A 181 -8.52 -11.67 -19.81
C MET A 181 -7.79 -10.41 -19.31
N GLN A 182 -6.68 -10.05 -19.96
CA GLN A 182 -5.95 -8.82 -19.65
C GLN A 182 -6.82 -7.58 -19.90
N ASP A 183 -7.48 -7.50 -21.05
CA ASP A 183 -8.34 -6.37 -21.40
C ASP A 183 -9.56 -6.27 -20.47
N LYS A 184 -10.15 -7.40 -20.07
CA LYS A 184 -11.20 -7.42 -19.05
C LYS A 184 -10.70 -6.89 -17.72
N TRP A 185 -9.55 -7.35 -17.23
CA TRP A 185 -9.00 -6.85 -15.97
C TRP A 185 -8.68 -5.35 -16.04
N LEU A 186 -8.14 -4.89 -17.17
CA LEU A 186 -7.81 -3.49 -17.41
C LEU A 186 -9.05 -2.61 -17.61
N SER A 187 -10.24 -3.17 -17.86
CA SER A 187 -11.49 -2.37 -17.98
C SER A 187 -11.74 -1.53 -16.73
N GLN A 188 -11.34 -2.02 -15.56
CA GLN A 188 -11.38 -1.27 -14.30
C GLN A 188 -9.99 -0.83 -13.83
N GLY A 189 -8.93 -1.61 -14.13
CA GLY A 189 -7.56 -1.27 -13.73
C GLY A 189 -7.09 0.10 -14.24
N LEU A 190 -7.55 0.53 -15.42
CA LEU A 190 -7.20 1.84 -16.00
C LEU A 190 -7.86 3.03 -15.29
N HIS A 191 -8.88 2.80 -14.45
CA HIS A 191 -9.64 3.84 -13.76
C HIS A 191 -9.15 4.09 -12.32
N LEU A 192 -8.08 3.43 -11.89
CA LEU A 192 -7.52 3.64 -10.56
C LEU A 192 -6.66 4.91 -10.52
N GLU A 193 -7.14 5.93 -9.81
CA GLU A 193 -6.48 7.24 -9.71
C GLU A 193 -5.04 7.20 -9.16
N ARG A 194 -4.74 6.19 -8.33
CA ARG A 194 -3.44 6.02 -7.67
C ARG A 194 -2.33 5.49 -8.57
N MET A 195 -2.63 5.05 -9.79
CA MET A 195 -1.63 4.46 -10.68
C MET A 195 -1.86 4.80 -12.15
N ARG A 196 -0.83 4.61 -12.96
CA ARG A 196 -0.91 4.70 -14.43
C ARG A 196 -0.35 3.45 -15.06
N VAL A 197 -1.11 2.83 -15.96
CA VAL A 197 -0.63 1.66 -16.71
C VAL A 197 0.25 2.11 -17.87
N SER A 198 1.35 1.39 -18.10
CA SER A 198 2.26 1.59 -19.23
C SER A 198 1.59 1.28 -20.57
N GLU A 199 2.09 1.86 -21.66
CA GLU A 199 1.55 1.64 -23.02
C GLU A 199 1.64 0.17 -23.46
N ASP A 200 2.73 -0.51 -23.08
CA ASP A 200 2.95 -1.94 -23.33
C ASP A 200 2.10 -2.86 -22.43
N LYS A 201 1.32 -2.32 -21.51
CA LYS A 201 0.51 -3.05 -20.52
C LYS A 201 1.31 -4.06 -19.69
N GLU A 202 2.59 -3.78 -19.43
CA GLU A 202 3.44 -4.59 -18.55
C GLU A 202 3.54 -4.05 -17.12
N TRP A 203 3.39 -2.74 -16.93
CA TRP A 203 3.68 -2.06 -15.67
C TRP A 203 2.54 -1.13 -15.25
N ALA A 204 2.39 -0.98 -13.94
CA ALA A 204 1.62 0.07 -13.30
C ALA A 204 2.57 0.99 -12.51
N TYR A 205 2.61 2.26 -12.89
CA TYR A 205 3.40 3.30 -12.25
C TYR A 205 2.61 3.95 -11.13
N TYR A 206 3.19 3.95 -9.93
CA TYR A 206 2.68 4.63 -8.77
C TYR A 206 3.53 5.89 -8.54
N PRO A 207 2.91 7.06 -8.38
CA PRO A 207 3.62 8.30 -8.09
C PRO A 207 4.22 8.25 -6.68
N ALA A 208 5.00 9.28 -6.32
CA ALA A 208 5.41 9.47 -4.95
C ALA A 208 4.16 9.72 -4.06
N PHE A 209 4.18 9.18 -2.84
CA PHE A 209 3.12 9.39 -1.87
C PHE A 209 3.57 10.35 -0.78
N GLN A 210 2.60 11.10 -0.24
CA GLN A 210 2.81 11.92 0.94
C GLN A 210 2.21 11.23 2.15
N GLY A 211 2.92 11.31 3.26
CA GLY A 211 2.40 10.93 4.57
C GLY A 211 2.73 11.99 5.62
N GLN A 212 2.06 11.92 6.76
CA GLN A 212 2.27 12.87 7.85
C GLN A 212 2.31 12.18 9.20
N ASN A 213 3.27 12.59 10.03
CA ASN A 213 3.28 12.30 11.45
C ASN A 213 3.16 13.61 12.23
N MET A 214 2.31 13.61 13.24
CA MET A 214 2.11 14.75 14.13
C MET A 214 2.07 14.26 15.57
N VAL A 215 2.84 14.91 16.45
CA VAL A 215 2.91 14.56 17.87
C VAL A 215 2.39 15.73 18.70
N PHE A 216 1.31 15.49 19.42
CA PHE A 216 0.63 16.46 20.26
C PHE A 216 0.97 16.20 21.72
N LYS A 217 1.30 17.25 22.46
CA LYS A 217 1.52 17.18 23.90
C LYS A 217 0.19 17.29 24.63
N ASN A 218 0.01 16.50 25.70
CA ASN A 218 -1.15 16.54 26.60
C ASN A 218 -2.50 16.50 25.86
N ALA A 219 -2.63 15.63 24.87
CA ALA A 219 -3.83 15.54 24.05
C ALA A 219 -4.74 14.38 24.49
N VAL A 220 -6.02 14.48 24.11
CA VAL A 220 -7.03 13.48 24.44
C VAL A 220 -7.63 12.92 23.16
N PHE A 221 -7.63 11.60 23.04
CA PHE A 221 -8.38 10.90 22.00
C PHE A 221 -9.83 10.69 22.46
N ARG A 222 -10.80 11.22 21.70
CA ARG A 222 -12.24 11.15 22.00
C ARG A 222 -13.05 10.37 20.97
N GLY A 223 -12.42 9.49 20.21
CA GLY A 223 -13.08 8.77 19.11
C GLY A 223 -13.02 9.50 17.77
N ASP A 224 -12.12 10.46 17.59
CA ASP A 224 -11.86 11.15 16.32
C ASP A 224 -10.36 11.05 16.00
N PRO A 225 -9.95 10.46 14.86
CA PRO A 225 -10.77 9.86 13.80
C PRO A 225 -11.64 8.68 14.25
N PRO A 226 -12.85 8.50 13.66
CA PRO A 226 -13.82 7.49 14.09
C PRO A 226 -13.30 6.06 13.88
N PRO A 227 -13.27 5.21 14.93
CA PRO A 227 -12.85 3.81 14.82
C PRO A 227 -13.85 2.94 14.05
N ASP A 228 -13.31 2.01 13.25
CA ASP A 228 -14.08 1.01 12.50
C ASP A 228 -15.19 1.57 11.59
N VAL A 229 -15.06 2.82 11.12
CA VAL A 229 -16.01 3.45 10.20
C VAL A 229 -15.38 3.61 8.83
N TRP A 230 -16.06 3.10 7.80
CA TRP A 230 -15.71 3.35 6.40
C TRP A 230 -16.17 4.74 5.98
N SER A 231 -15.33 5.76 6.20
CA SER A 231 -15.57 7.14 5.79
C SER A 231 -14.29 7.82 5.33
N ASP A 232 -14.41 8.98 4.68
CA ASP A 232 -13.25 9.81 4.36
C ASP A 232 -12.59 10.42 5.61
N GLU A 233 -13.33 10.53 6.71
CA GLU A 233 -12.87 11.12 7.98
C GLU A 233 -12.13 10.11 8.86
N SER A 234 -12.30 8.80 8.62
CA SER A 234 -11.60 7.78 9.40
C SER A 234 -10.12 7.71 9.08
N CYS A 235 -9.36 7.04 9.94
CA CYS A 235 -7.92 6.89 9.74
C CYS A 235 -7.63 6.23 8.38
N MET A 236 -6.72 6.80 7.58
CA MET A 236 -6.42 6.45 6.18
C MET A 236 -7.45 6.95 5.14
N GLY A 237 -8.48 7.67 5.57
CA GLY A 237 -9.40 8.40 4.69
C GLY A 237 -8.81 9.72 4.21
N SER A 238 -9.36 10.24 3.10
CA SER A 238 -8.87 11.46 2.45
C SER A 238 -9.04 12.73 3.30
N ALA A 239 -9.99 12.71 4.24
CA ALA A 239 -10.35 13.81 5.14
C ALA A 239 -9.96 13.53 6.60
N ALA A 240 -9.14 12.51 6.88
CA ALA A 240 -8.66 12.23 8.24
C ALA A 240 -8.01 13.48 8.85
N SER A 241 -8.56 13.91 9.99
CA SER A 241 -8.19 15.16 10.65
C SER A 241 -7.48 14.93 11.98
N HIS A 242 -6.54 15.81 12.29
CA HIS A 242 -5.86 15.89 13.58
C HIS A 242 -6.40 17.02 14.47
N THR A 243 -7.35 17.80 13.96
CA THR A 243 -7.79 19.07 14.57
C THR A 243 -8.38 18.89 15.97
N SER A 244 -8.97 17.73 16.27
CA SER A 244 -9.52 17.42 17.60
C SER A 244 -8.46 17.26 18.69
N PHE A 245 -7.18 17.16 18.33
CA PHE A 245 -6.06 17.08 19.28
C PHE A 245 -5.39 18.44 19.54
N VAL A 246 -5.67 19.44 18.70
CA VAL A 246 -5.07 20.77 18.77
C VAL A 246 -5.73 21.59 19.87
N HIS A 247 -4.93 22.16 20.75
CA HIS A 247 -5.34 23.17 21.72
C HIS A 247 -4.20 24.14 22.02
N ASP A 248 -4.57 25.29 22.59
CA ASP A 248 -3.59 26.31 22.99
C ASP A 248 -2.80 25.84 24.20
N VAL A 249 -1.49 26.11 24.21
CA VAL A 249 -0.56 25.66 25.27
C VAL A 249 -0.93 26.19 26.68
N ASN A 250 -1.79 27.22 26.74
CA ASN A 250 -2.24 27.85 27.98
C ASN A 250 -3.52 27.22 28.57
N GLU A 251 -4.14 26.26 27.88
CA GLU A 251 -5.31 25.56 28.40
C GLU A 251 -4.90 24.41 29.34
N ASN A 252 -5.22 24.55 30.63
CA ASN A 252 -5.06 23.46 31.60
C ASN A 252 -6.18 22.43 31.40
N SER A 253 -5.89 21.32 30.73
CA SER A 253 -6.82 20.20 30.65
C SER A 253 -6.86 19.43 31.98
N THR A 254 -7.90 19.66 32.78
CA THR A 254 -8.24 18.86 33.97
C THR A 254 -9.23 17.76 33.61
N GLY A 255 -8.88 16.50 33.86
CA GLY A 255 -9.82 15.38 33.76
C GLY A 255 -9.23 14.08 34.29
N ASN A 256 -10.02 13.34 35.08
CA ASN A 256 -9.75 11.97 35.54
C ASN A 256 -9.78 10.99 34.36
N GLU A 257 -8.81 11.08 33.46
CA GLU A 257 -8.62 10.20 32.31
C GLU A 257 -7.37 9.34 32.49
N LEU A 258 -7.35 8.15 31.88
CA LEU A 258 -6.21 7.24 31.92
C LEU A 258 -5.01 7.91 31.23
N SER A 259 -4.11 8.50 32.01
CA SER A 259 -2.96 9.25 31.50
C SER A 259 -1.83 8.30 31.13
N ILE A 260 -1.68 8.03 29.84
CA ILE A 260 -0.56 7.25 29.29
C ILE A 260 0.55 8.18 28.79
N ASP A 261 1.79 7.67 28.70
CA ASP A 261 2.90 8.50 28.23
C ASP A 261 2.84 8.75 26.73
N THR A 262 2.75 7.69 25.92
CA THR A 262 2.66 7.79 24.47
C THR A 262 1.49 6.98 23.93
N LEU A 263 0.58 7.65 23.22
CA LEU A 263 -0.57 7.07 22.53
C LEU A 263 -0.40 7.19 21.01
N ILE A 264 -0.59 6.12 20.27
CA ILE A 264 -0.73 6.16 18.80
C ILE A 264 -2.19 5.99 18.43
N VAL A 265 -2.70 6.83 17.53
CA VAL A 265 -4.05 6.71 16.99
C VAL A 265 -4.03 5.92 15.69
N ALA A 266 -4.64 4.73 15.68
CA ALA A 266 -4.73 3.83 14.53
C ALA A 266 -6.15 3.27 14.37
N THR A 267 -7.13 4.16 14.25
CA THR A 267 -8.57 3.85 14.27
C THR A 267 -9.10 3.50 12.88
N SER A 268 -8.40 2.63 12.15
CA SER A 268 -8.77 2.27 10.78
C SER A 268 -10.04 1.42 10.70
N PRO A 269 -10.79 1.45 9.57
CA PRO A 269 -11.95 0.59 9.35
C PRO A 269 -11.65 -0.90 9.54
N ASP A 270 -12.57 -1.62 10.18
CA ASP A 270 -12.54 -3.09 10.38
C ASP A 270 -11.24 -3.68 10.95
N SER A 271 -10.54 -2.90 11.78
CA SER A 271 -9.27 -3.26 12.41
C SER A 271 -9.33 -4.54 13.25
N TRP A 272 -10.52 -5.00 13.59
CA TRP A 272 -10.80 -6.23 14.34
C TRP A 272 -10.68 -7.53 13.49
N SER A 273 -10.54 -7.41 12.17
CA SER A 273 -10.38 -8.54 11.23
C SER A 273 -8.95 -8.67 10.72
N PHE A 274 -8.43 -9.88 10.53
CA PHE A 274 -7.03 -10.10 10.13
C PHE A 274 -6.62 -9.34 8.84
N GLN A 275 -7.48 -9.38 7.82
CA GLN A 275 -7.25 -8.69 6.55
C GLN A 275 -7.03 -7.17 6.78
N HIS A 276 -7.98 -6.52 7.46
CA HIS A 276 -7.96 -5.07 7.59
C HIS A 276 -7.02 -4.58 8.69
N PHE A 277 -6.72 -5.43 9.66
CA PHE A 277 -5.64 -5.20 10.60
C PHE A 277 -4.29 -5.06 9.88
N ILE A 278 -3.97 -6.01 9.00
CA ILE A 278 -2.66 -6.03 8.33
C ILE A 278 -2.54 -4.99 7.21
N ASP A 279 -3.64 -4.67 6.50
CA ASP A 279 -3.61 -3.75 5.36
C ASP A 279 -3.85 -2.27 5.69
N ARG A 280 -4.33 -1.97 6.91
CA ARG A 280 -4.57 -0.59 7.36
C ARG A 280 -3.92 -0.31 8.69
N PHE A 281 -4.33 -0.99 9.75
CA PHE A 281 -3.84 -0.71 11.08
C PHE A 281 -2.31 -0.83 11.15
N ALA A 282 -1.76 -1.94 10.64
CA ALA A 282 -0.31 -2.18 10.64
C ALA A 282 0.45 -1.16 9.77
N VAL A 283 -0.20 -0.54 8.78
CA VAL A 283 0.36 0.52 7.94
C VAL A 283 0.49 1.82 8.73
N VAL A 284 -0.55 2.23 9.45
CA VAL A 284 -0.51 3.39 10.36
C VAL A 284 0.59 3.20 11.40
N TRP A 285 0.62 2.02 12.02
CA TRP A 285 1.65 1.64 12.98
C TRP A 285 3.06 1.74 12.39
N SER A 286 3.27 1.15 11.20
CA SER A 286 4.57 1.18 10.51
C SER A 286 5.07 2.61 10.27
N GLN A 287 4.18 3.52 9.84
CA GLN A 287 4.54 4.93 9.68
C GLN A 287 4.79 5.64 11.02
N ALA A 288 3.95 5.38 12.02
CA ALA A 288 4.00 6.07 13.31
C ALA A 288 5.33 5.88 14.03
N GLN A 289 5.95 4.69 13.90
CA GLN A 289 7.27 4.40 14.49
C GLN A 289 8.35 5.43 14.13
N LEU A 290 8.24 6.16 13.01
CA LEU A 290 9.17 7.23 12.62
C LEU A 290 9.10 8.49 13.51
N ALA A 291 8.04 8.63 14.30
CA ALA A 291 7.78 9.78 15.17
C ALA A 291 7.49 9.40 16.63
N VAL A 292 7.60 8.11 16.99
CA VAL A 292 7.39 7.67 18.38
C VAL A 292 8.56 8.18 19.24
N PRO A 293 8.29 9.00 20.28
CA PRO A 293 9.34 9.57 21.12
C PRO A 293 9.91 8.57 22.14
N THR A 294 9.17 7.50 22.44
CA THR A 294 9.58 6.47 23.39
C THR A 294 10.54 5.48 22.76
N LYS A 295 11.54 5.07 23.54
CA LYS A 295 12.52 4.09 23.06
C LYS A 295 11.95 2.68 23.07
N LYS A 296 11.24 2.27 24.12
CA LYS A 296 10.78 0.89 24.27
C LYS A 296 9.38 0.67 23.70
N LYS A 297 9.20 -0.50 23.08
CA LYS A 297 7.92 -0.97 22.57
C LYS A 297 6.82 -1.07 23.63
N VAL A 298 7.16 -1.59 24.80
CA VAL A 298 6.24 -1.75 25.94
C VAL A 298 5.73 -0.41 26.50
N ASP A 299 6.40 0.70 26.24
CA ASP A 299 5.99 2.03 26.71
C ASP A 299 5.00 2.70 25.74
N THR A 300 4.66 2.03 24.64
CA THR A 300 3.76 2.56 23.61
C THR A 300 2.41 1.90 23.69
N VAL A 301 1.37 2.72 23.77
CA VAL A 301 -0.02 2.28 23.72
C VAL A 301 -0.61 2.72 22.39
N ILE A 302 -1.36 1.84 21.74
CA ILE A 302 -2.15 2.19 20.55
C ILE A 302 -3.63 2.18 20.88
N VAL A 303 -4.38 3.12 20.31
CA VAL A 303 -5.85 3.04 20.28
C VAL A 303 -6.30 2.61 18.90
N SER A 304 -7.16 1.59 18.89
CA SER A 304 -7.72 0.98 17.69
C SER A 304 -9.25 0.89 17.81
N GLY A 305 -9.89 0.24 16.83
CA GLY A 305 -11.33 0.00 16.86
C GLY A 305 -11.76 -1.04 17.89
N LYS A 306 -12.74 -1.87 17.53
CA LYS A 306 -13.26 -2.97 18.31
C LYS A 306 -12.16 -3.97 18.64
N SER A 307 -12.36 -4.68 19.74
CA SER A 307 -11.53 -5.83 20.10
C SER A 307 -11.50 -6.85 18.97
N PRO A 308 -10.36 -7.52 18.72
CA PRO A 308 -10.24 -8.43 17.59
C PRO A 308 -11.21 -9.60 17.65
N ARG A 309 -11.77 -9.95 16.49
CA ARG A 309 -12.54 -11.19 16.32
C ARG A 309 -11.61 -12.38 16.16
N ASP A 310 -10.55 -12.21 15.37
CA ASP A 310 -9.66 -13.29 14.97
C ASP A 310 -8.49 -13.38 15.97
N ALA A 311 -8.27 -14.53 16.60
CA ALA A 311 -7.22 -14.70 17.62
C ALA A 311 -5.82 -14.32 17.11
N ILE A 312 -5.55 -14.60 15.83
CA ILE A 312 -4.31 -14.24 15.15
C ILE A 312 -4.00 -12.73 15.21
N VAL A 313 -5.02 -11.87 15.26
CA VAL A 313 -4.82 -10.42 15.36
C VAL A 313 -4.24 -10.05 16.72
N ASN A 314 -4.65 -10.71 17.81
CA ASN A 314 -4.07 -10.50 19.14
C ASN A 314 -2.59 -10.90 19.16
N GLU A 315 -2.23 -12.02 18.52
CA GLU A 315 -0.83 -12.44 18.39
C GLU A 315 0.00 -11.43 17.58
N VAL A 316 -0.57 -10.83 16.53
CA VAL A 316 0.13 -9.77 15.78
C VAL A 316 0.25 -8.49 16.61
N TYR A 317 -0.74 -8.13 17.45
CA TYR A 317 -0.63 -7.01 18.39
C TYR A 317 0.54 -7.20 19.36
N GLU A 318 0.61 -8.38 19.99
CA GLU A 318 1.69 -8.75 20.92
C GLU A 318 3.06 -8.64 20.24
N LEU A 319 3.14 -9.10 18.99
CA LEU A 319 4.36 -9.03 18.19
C LEU A 319 4.72 -7.61 17.79
N MET A 320 3.75 -6.77 17.39
CA MET A 320 4.04 -5.52 16.69
C MET A 320 4.02 -4.27 17.57
N VAL A 321 3.19 -4.19 18.61
CA VAL A 321 2.84 -2.89 19.21
C VAL A 321 3.23 -2.73 20.66
N GLY A 322 2.97 -3.74 21.51
CA GLY A 322 3.00 -3.59 22.96
C GLY A 322 1.57 -3.62 23.51
N HIS A 323 1.04 -2.49 23.97
CA HIS A 323 -0.31 -2.40 24.54
C HIS A 323 -1.31 -1.79 23.55
N HIS A 324 -2.53 -2.31 23.55
CA HIS A 324 -3.62 -1.82 22.69
C HIS A 324 -4.90 -1.59 23.49
N LEU A 325 -5.61 -0.52 23.13
CA LEU A 325 -6.87 -0.08 23.72
C LEU A 325 -7.96 -0.04 22.65
N HIS A 326 -9.19 -0.32 23.08
CA HIS A 326 -10.36 -0.42 22.21
C HIS A 326 -11.52 0.43 22.74
N ASN A 327 -12.13 1.24 21.88
CA ASN A 327 -13.37 1.99 22.16
C ASN A 327 -13.35 2.79 23.48
N ILE A 328 -12.26 3.51 23.74
CA ILE A 328 -12.06 4.25 24.99
C ILE A 328 -11.54 5.66 24.72
N THR A 329 -11.95 6.61 25.58
CA THR A 329 -11.37 7.95 25.66
C THR A 329 -10.09 7.89 26.48
N VAL A 330 -8.99 8.40 25.93
CA VAL A 330 -7.66 8.26 26.54
C VAL A 330 -6.92 9.59 26.48
N SER A 331 -6.34 10.02 27.60
CA SER A 331 -5.42 11.15 27.64
C SER A 331 -3.98 10.66 27.54
N ALA A 332 -3.16 11.40 26.81
CA ALA A 332 -1.76 11.05 26.60
C ALA A 332 -0.85 12.25 26.74
N ARG A 333 0.32 12.05 27.36
CA ARG A 333 1.37 13.08 27.39
C ARG A 333 1.89 13.37 25.98
N HIS A 334 2.01 12.34 25.14
CA HIS A 334 2.31 12.43 23.73
C HIS A 334 1.28 11.62 22.93
N LEU A 335 0.50 12.27 22.08
CA LEU A 335 -0.42 11.62 21.15
C LEU A 335 0.15 11.72 19.74
N VAL A 336 0.34 10.58 19.09
CA VAL A 336 0.88 10.44 17.74
C VAL A 336 -0.27 10.20 16.75
N PHE A 337 -0.43 11.13 15.81
CA PHE A 337 -1.33 11.01 14.68
C PHE A 337 -0.54 10.68 13.41
N SER A 338 -0.82 9.52 12.83
CA SER A 338 -0.16 9.01 11.61
C SER A 338 -1.18 8.47 10.60
N CYS A 339 -2.42 8.97 10.66
CA CYS A 339 -3.53 8.47 9.83
C CYS A 339 -3.42 8.81 8.35
N ARG A 340 -2.46 9.65 7.95
CA ARG A 340 -2.14 9.92 6.55
C ARG A 340 -0.96 9.04 6.16
N ALA A 341 -1.15 7.73 6.13
CA ALA A 341 -0.13 6.79 5.67
C ALA A 341 -0.51 6.19 4.31
N PRO A 342 0.46 5.86 3.44
CA PRO A 342 0.15 5.23 2.17
C PRO A 342 -0.24 3.76 2.37
N LEU A 343 -1.49 3.41 2.06
CA LEU A 343 -2.00 2.03 2.15
C LEU A 343 -1.19 1.04 1.30
N ILE A 344 -0.70 1.50 0.14
CA ILE A 344 0.02 0.69 -0.84
C ILE A 344 1.37 1.35 -1.11
N HIS A 345 2.41 0.86 -0.45
CA HIS A 345 3.79 1.28 -0.69
C HIS A 345 4.78 0.16 -0.28
N PRO A 346 5.92 -0.01 -1.00
CA PRO A 346 6.94 -0.99 -0.63
C PRO A 346 7.40 -0.88 0.82
N TYR A 347 7.72 0.35 1.27
CA TYR A 347 8.15 0.61 2.64
C TYR A 347 7.21 0.03 3.70
N THR A 348 5.93 0.38 3.65
CA THR A 348 4.98 -0.03 4.68
C THR A 348 4.72 -1.54 4.59
N THR A 349 4.53 -2.06 3.38
CA THR A 349 4.19 -3.47 3.15
C THR A 349 5.34 -4.42 3.49
N GLN A 350 6.54 -4.17 2.97
CA GLN A 350 7.69 -5.04 3.19
C GLN A 350 8.12 -4.99 4.65
N ARG A 351 8.09 -3.83 5.30
CA ARG A 351 8.46 -3.69 6.72
C ARG A 351 7.50 -4.42 7.67
N ILE A 352 6.20 -4.36 7.42
CA ILE A 352 5.20 -5.12 8.21
C ILE A 352 5.51 -6.62 8.10
N THR A 353 5.71 -7.10 6.87
CA THR A 353 6.04 -8.52 6.64
C THR A 353 7.39 -8.89 7.25
N GLU A 354 8.41 -8.05 7.11
CA GLU A 354 9.74 -8.26 7.68
C GLU A 354 9.68 -8.43 9.21
N ASN A 355 9.01 -7.51 9.91
CA ASN A 355 8.88 -7.55 11.36
C ASN A 355 8.20 -8.84 11.84
N ILE A 356 7.14 -9.27 11.15
CA ILE A 356 6.46 -10.53 11.48
C ILE A 356 7.40 -11.70 11.22
N LEU A 357 8.02 -11.77 10.04
CA LEU A 357 8.89 -12.87 9.66
C LEU A 357 10.10 -12.99 10.57
N GLN A 358 10.70 -11.89 11.03
CA GLN A 358 11.84 -11.89 11.94
C GLN A 358 11.50 -12.55 13.29
N ALA A 359 10.31 -12.29 13.82
CA ALA A 359 9.85 -12.84 15.10
C ALA A 359 9.47 -14.33 15.04
N LEU A 360 9.33 -14.91 13.85
CA LEU A 360 9.05 -16.35 13.69
C LEU A 360 10.30 -17.20 14.00
N PRO A 361 10.13 -18.50 14.30
CA PRO A 361 11.24 -19.44 14.34
C PRO A 361 12.04 -19.44 13.03
N ALA A 362 13.33 -19.76 13.11
CA ALA A 362 14.16 -19.95 11.93
C ALA A 362 13.54 -21.00 10.97
N PRO A 363 13.75 -20.87 9.65
CA PRO A 363 13.24 -21.85 8.69
C PRO A 363 13.88 -23.20 8.99
N LYS A 364 13.10 -24.27 8.93
CA LYS A 364 13.60 -25.62 9.24
C LYS A 364 14.48 -26.21 8.13
N THR A 365 14.49 -25.60 6.95
CA THR A 365 15.22 -26.07 5.77
C THR A 365 15.76 -24.89 4.95
N ASP A 366 16.59 -25.17 3.93
CA ASP A 366 17.00 -24.19 2.91
C ASP A 366 15.76 -23.78 2.08
N ALA A 367 15.00 -22.83 2.61
CA ALA A 367 13.56 -22.74 2.37
C ALA A 367 13.12 -22.31 0.95
N GLN A 368 14.04 -22.10 0.00
CA GLN A 368 13.64 -21.87 -1.40
C GLN A 368 13.43 -23.18 -2.17
N THR A 369 14.17 -24.26 -1.88
CA THR A 369 14.13 -25.51 -2.66
C THR A 369 13.05 -26.49 -2.22
N ASP A 370 12.55 -26.34 -0.99
CA ASP A 370 11.67 -27.35 -0.37
C ASP A 370 10.17 -27.00 -0.42
N ARG A 371 9.82 -25.82 -0.95
CA ARG A 371 8.43 -25.41 -1.11
C ARG A 371 7.77 -26.27 -2.19
N ASN A 372 6.82 -27.11 -1.77
CA ASN A 372 6.21 -28.12 -2.62
C ASN A 372 4.67 -28.08 -2.60
N LEU A 373 4.06 -27.10 -1.94
CA LEU A 373 2.60 -27.00 -1.86
C LEU A 373 2.03 -25.93 -2.79
N ILE A 374 0.95 -26.29 -3.47
CA ILE A 374 0.00 -25.40 -4.12
C ILE A 374 -1.23 -25.36 -3.20
N LEU A 375 -1.50 -24.21 -2.61
CA LEU A 375 -2.65 -24.03 -1.73
C LEU A 375 -3.86 -23.54 -2.50
N PHE A 376 -4.95 -24.28 -2.41
CA PHE A 376 -6.25 -23.89 -2.90
C PHE A 376 -7.01 -23.11 -1.83
N LEU A 377 -7.17 -21.79 -2.03
CA LEU A 377 -7.83 -20.85 -1.15
C LEU A 377 -9.35 -20.87 -1.36
N SER A 378 -9.99 -21.95 -0.94
CA SER A 378 -11.43 -22.18 -1.15
C SER A 378 -12.30 -21.26 -0.29
N ARG A 379 -13.47 -20.87 -0.83
CA ARG A 379 -14.56 -20.20 -0.09
C ARG A 379 -15.71 -21.16 0.25
N THR A 380 -15.52 -22.46 0.00
CA THR A 380 -16.54 -23.52 0.15
C THR A 380 -16.08 -24.70 0.99
N LYS A 381 -14.84 -25.17 0.81
CA LYS A 381 -14.29 -26.41 1.40
C LYS A 381 -13.10 -26.18 2.35
N GLY A 382 -12.78 -24.91 2.62
CA GLY A 382 -11.62 -24.46 3.42
C GLY A 382 -11.96 -23.75 4.75
N GLY A 383 -13.24 -23.70 5.12
CA GLY A 383 -13.75 -22.96 6.28
C GLY A 383 -14.93 -22.06 5.90
N GLU A 384 -15.63 -21.51 6.91
CA GLU A 384 -16.71 -20.56 6.69
C GLU A 384 -16.14 -19.17 6.35
N ALA A 385 -16.31 -18.73 5.10
CA ALA A 385 -16.05 -17.34 4.75
C ALA A 385 -17.13 -16.45 5.40
N HIS A 386 -16.75 -15.64 6.38
CA HIS A 386 -17.68 -14.77 7.11
C HIS A 386 -18.37 -13.75 6.20
N ASN A 387 -17.67 -13.23 5.19
CA ASN A 387 -18.26 -12.42 4.15
C ASN A 387 -18.71 -13.37 3.03
N GLY A 388 -20.00 -13.34 2.69
CA GLY A 388 -20.56 -14.21 1.65
C GLY A 388 -20.00 -13.95 0.25
N GLY A 389 -20.49 -14.75 -0.71
CA GLY A 389 -20.27 -14.52 -2.13
C GLY A 389 -18.89 -14.90 -2.66
N ARG A 390 -18.65 -14.58 -3.94
CA ARG A 390 -17.42 -14.85 -4.70
C ARG A 390 -17.01 -16.32 -4.70
N LYS A 391 -17.94 -17.24 -4.47
CA LYS A 391 -17.66 -18.67 -4.45
C LYS A 391 -17.37 -19.15 -5.87
N LEU A 392 -16.48 -20.12 -6.01
CA LEU A 392 -16.26 -20.79 -7.29
C LEU A 392 -17.15 -22.03 -7.35
N LEU A 393 -18.23 -21.99 -8.13
CA LEU A 393 -19.26 -23.04 -8.12
C LEU A 393 -18.81 -24.35 -8.76
N ASN A 394 -17.75 -24.33 -9.58
CA ASN A 394 -17.12 -25.51 -10.16
C ASN A 394 -15.67 -25.69 -9.66
N GLU A 395 -15.42 -25.36 -8.40
CA GLU A 395 -14.11 -25.49 -7.73
C GLU A 395 -13.54 -26.91 -7.84
N ASP A 396 -14.36 -27.93 -7.61
CA ASP A 396 -13.95 -29.34 -7.71
C ASP A 396 -13.37 -29.67 -9.09
N LYS A 397 -13.99 -29.16 -10.16
CA LYS A 397 -13.50 -29.38 -11.52
C LYS A 397 -12.12 -28.74 -11.75
N LEU A 398 -11.89 -27.56 -11.17
CA LEU A 398 -10.58 -26.91 -11.24
C LEU A 398 -9.54 -27.70 -10.42
N PHE A 399 -9.90 -28.12 -9.20
CA PHE A 399 -9.02 -28.90 -8.34
C PHE A 399 -8.58 -30.20 -9.03
N ASP A 400 -9.52 -30.90 -9.65
CA ASP A 400 -9.27 -32.13 -10.40
C ASP A 400 -8.41 -31.88 -11.63
N ALA A 401 -8.67 -30.82 -12.40
CA ALA A 401 -7.87 -30.46 -13.58
C ALA A 401 -6.42 -30.15 -13.21
N VAL A 402 -6.18 -29.37 -12.15
CA VAL A 402 -4.83 -29.08 -11.66
C VAL A 402 -4.15 -30.36 -11.16
N SER A 403 -4.85 -31.19 -10.40
CA SER A 403 -4.31 -32.47 -9.90
C SER A 403 -3.93 -33.43 -11.04
N ALA A 404 -4.78 -33.53 -12.07
CA ALA A 404 -4.53 -34.33 -13.25
C ALA A 404 -3.33 -33.80 -14.05
N MET A 405 -3.20 -32.47 -14.19
CA MET A 405 -2.05 -31.82 -14.82
C MET A 405 -0.75 -32.16 -14.09
N LEU A 406 -0.70 -32.01 -12.77
CA LEU A 406 0.48 -32.34 -11.96
C LEU A 406 0.89 -33.79 -12.13
N LYS A 407 -0.07 -34.73 -12.05
CA LYS A 407 0.18 -36.17 -12.22
C LYS A 407 0.68 -36.50 -13.62
N LYS A 408 0.06 -35.94 -14.66
CA LYS A 408 0.42 -36.18 -16.06
C LYS A 408 1.84 -35.72 -16.37
N GLU A 409 2.26 -34.60 -15.80
CA GLU A 409 3.58 -34.01 -16.04
C GLU A 409 4.65 -34.48 -15.04
N GLY A 410 4.30 -35.38 -14.12
CA GLY A 410 5.23 -35.89 -13.10
C GLY A 410 5.74 -34.80 -12.15
N ARG A 411 4.94 -33.76 -11.92
CA ARG A 411 5.28 -32.64 -11.04
C ARG A 411 5.27 -33.11 -9.57
N PRO A 412 6.29 -32.74 -8.76
CA PRO A 412 6.37 -33.16 -7.36
C PRO A 412 5.47 -32.34 -6.42
N GLU A 413 4.92 -31.21 -6.89
CA GLU A 413 4.07 -30.36 -6.09
C GLU A 413 2.74 -31.04 -5.70
N LYS A 414 2.26 -30.77 -4.49
CA LYS A 414 0.96 -31.24 -3.99
C LYS A 414 -0.06 -30.10 -3.99
N LEU A 415 -1.28 -30.41 -4.41
CA LEU A 415 -2.42 -29.50 -4.33
C LEU A 415 -3.24 -29.81 -3.06
N GLU A 416 -3.43 -28.83 -2.19
CA GLU A 416 -4.15 -28.99 -0.93
C GLU A 416 -5.08 -27.81 -0.68
N TYR A 417 -6.23 -28.05 -0.04
CA TYR A 417 -7.12 -26.97 0.40
C TYR A 417 -6.50 -26.27 1.62
N PHE A 418 -6.46 -24.94 1.59
CA PHE A 418 -6.12 -24.17 2.78
C PHE A 418 -7.29 -24.20 3.76
N ARG A 419 -6.98 -24.52 5.01
CA ARG A 419 -7.92 -24.54 6.13
C ARG A 419 -7.30 -23.82 7.31
N HIS A 420 -7.86 -22.67 7.65
CA HIS A 420 -7.32 -21.87 8.76
C HIS A 420 -7.43 -22.60 10.11
N SER A 421 -8.45 -23.45 10.28
CA SER A 421 -8.66 -24.29 11.47
C SER A 421 -7.54 -25.29 11.75
N ASP A 422 -6.67 -25.56 10.77
CA ASP A 422 -5.61 -26.55 10.90
C ASP A 422 -4.37 -25.97 11.59
N PHE A 423 -4.40 -24.68 11.97
CA PHE A 423 -3.29 -23.97 12.59
C PHE A 423 -3.69 -23.43 13.96
N ALA A 424 -2.79 -23.57 14.95
CA ALA A 424 -3.03 -23.13 16.32
C ALA A 424 -2.88 -21.61 16.53
N GLY A 425 -2.21 -20.91 15.62
CA GLY A 425 -1.94 -19.48 15.74
C GLY A 425 -1.04 -18.92 14.64
N LEU A 426 -0.63 -17.66 14.79
CA LEU A 426 0.20 -16.89 13.86
C LEU A 426 1.49 -17.62 13.51
N THR A 427 2.19 -18.14 14.52
CA THR A 427 3.50 -18.75 14.31
C THR A 427 3.44 -19.95 13.37
N GLU A 428 2.42 -20.80 13.52
CA GLU A 428 2.27 -22.03 12.75
C GLU A 428 1.84 -21.72 11.31
N VAL A 429 0.80 -20.89 11.13
CA VAL A 429 0.32 -20.53 9.79
C VAL A 429 1.39 -19.75 9.02
N ALA A 430 2.08 -18.80 9.66
CA ALA A 430 3.09 -18.01 8.98
C ALA A 430 4.33 -18.84 8.63
N SER A 431 4.77 -19.75 9.51
CA SER A 431 5.87 -20.68 9.20
C SER A 431 5.48 -21.65 8.08
N PHE A 432 4.25 -22.16 8.06
CA PHE A 432 3.74 -23.01 6.99
C PHE A 432 3.74 -22.30 5.64
N MET A 433 3.19 -21.08 5.59
CA MET A 433 3.18 -20.25 4.38
C MET A 433 4.59 -19.95 3.87
N ARG A 434 5.51 -19.60 4.79
CA ARG A 434 6.91 -19.34 4.46
C ARG A 434 7.62 -20.58 3.94
N ASP A 435 7.51 -21.70 4.64
CA ASP A 435 8.42 -22.85 4.45
C ASP A 435 7.92 -23.86 3.42
N ARG A 436 6.61 -23.92 3.15
CA ARG A 436 6.01 -25.00 2.34
C ARG A 436 5.33 -24.54 1.07
N VAL A 437 4.82 -23.31 1.04
CA VAL A 437 3.93 -22.85 -0.03
C VAL A 437 4.71 -22.29 -1.21
N LYS A 438 4.57 -22.94 -2.36
CA LYS A 438 5.15 -22.50 -3.64
C LYS A 438 4.15 -21.65 -4.43
N MET A 439 2.87 -21.95 -4.31
CA MET A 439 1.80 -21.24 -5.03
C MET A 439 0.50 -21.20 -4.23
N MET A 440 -0.30 -20.16 -4.43
CA MET A 440 -1.67 -20.04 -3.95
C MET A 440 -2.61 -19.80 -5.12
N ILE A 441 -3.76 -20.48 -5.13
CA ILE A 441 -4.80 -20.33 -6.16
C ILE A 441 -6.18 -20.30 -5.52
N GLY A 442 -7.07 -19.45 -5.98
CA GLY A 442 -8.45 -19.46 -5.51
C GLY A 442 -9.26 -18.24 -5.93
N PRO A 443 -10.56 -18.21 -5.60
CA PRO A 443 -11.39 -17.04 -5.77
C PRO A 443 -10.91 -15.85 -4.92
N HIS A 444 -11.13 -14.63 -5.41
CA HIS A 444 -10.89 -13.38 -4.69
C HIS A 444 -11.43 -13.46 -3.24
N GLY A 445 -10.57 -13.19 -2.26
CA GLY A 445 -10.95 -13.27 -0.85
C GLY A 445 -9.82 -13.13 0.15
N ALA A 446 -10.20 -12.82 1.40
CA ALA A 446 -9.30 -12.54 2.51
C ALA A 446 -8.21 -13.61 2.76
N ALA A 447 -8.43 -14.86 2.34
CA ALA A 447 -7.43 -15.92 2.45
C ALA A 447 -6.10 -15.56 1.76
N PHE A 448 -6.12 -14.74 0.71
CA PHE A 448 -4.91 -14.26 0.05
C PHE A 448 -4.03 -13.35 0.93
N TYR A 449 -4.54 -12.78 2.03
CA TYR A 449 -3.69 -12.05 2.99
C TYR A 449 -2.62 -12.93 3.65
N ASN A 450 -2.82 -14.24 3.70
CA ASN A 450 -1.79 -15.17 4.16
C ASN A 450 -0.54 -15.19 3.26
N ALA A 451 -0.64 -14.70 2.01
CA ALA A 451 0.51 -14.52 1.14
C ALA A 451 1.54 -13.54 1.73
N ARG A 452 1.16 -12.67 2.68
CA ARG A 452 2.12 -11.82 3.39
C ARG A 452 3.17 -12.59 4.19
N PHE A 453 2.90 -13.85 4.52
CA PHE A 453 3.86 -14.73 5.19
C PHE A 453 4.65 -15.62 4.23
N ALA A 454 4.23 -15.68 2.97
CA ALA A 454 4.91 -16.47 1.96
C ALA A 454 6.17 -15.74 1.48
N GLN A 455 7.19 -16.51 1.10
CA GLN A 455 8.44 -15.95 0.59
C GLN A 455 8.21 -15.14 -0.70
N PRO A 456 9.12 -14.20 -1.03
CA PRO A 456 9.26 -13.74 -2.41
C PRO A 456 9.31 -14.93 -3.37
N ARG A 457 8.93 -14.71 -4.63
CA ARG A 457 8.83 -15.80 -5.63
C ARG A 457 7.85 -16.92 -5.21
N THR A 458 6.79 -16.57 -4.50
CA THR A 458 5.55 -17.38 -4.41
C THR A 458 4.64 -16.94 -5.55
N ALA A 459 3.97 -17.86 -6.25
CA ALA A 459 2.99 -17.48 -7.27
C ALA A 459 1.57 -17.41 -6.69
N LEU A 460 0.84 -16.36 -7.03
CA LEU A 460 -0.58 -16.20 -6.71
C LEU A 460 -1.38 -16.24 -8.00
N ILE A 461 -2.44 -17.04 -8.03
CA ILE A 461 -3.41 -17.09 -9.13
C ILE A 461 -4.78 -16.77 -8.54
N GLU A 462 -5.19 -15.52 -8.74
CA GLU A 462 -6.48 -15.05 -8.28
C GLU A 462 -7.54 -15.22 -9.37
N ILE A 463 -8.64 -15.87 -9.01
CA ILE A 463 -9.86 -15.91 -9.82
C ILE A 463 -10.76 -14.77 -9.34
N ILE A 464 -10.81 -13.69 -10.10
CA ILE A 464 -11.62 -12.52 -9.77
C ILE A 464 -13.01 -12.60 -10.40
N PRO A 465 -14.04 -12.03 -9.76
CA PRO A 465 -15.30 -11.76 -10.43
C PRO A 465 -15.07 -10.88 -11.66
N ASP A 466 -16.08 -10.84 -12.53
CA ASP A 466 -16.12 -9.88 -13.61
C ASP A 466 -15.83 -8.46 -13.08
N PRO A 467 -14.74 -7.80 -13.54
CA PRO A 467 -14.34 -6.49 -13.03
C PRO A 467 -15.45 -5.45 -13.07
N ASP A 468 -16.33 -5.51 -14.07
CA ASP A 468 -17.48 -4.59 -14.19
C ASP A 468 -18.54 -4.80 -13.10
N LYS A 469 -18.46 -5.89 -12.32
CA LYS A 469 -19.32 -6.19 -11.17
C LYS A 469 -18.61 -5.97 -9.84
N PHE A 470 -17.35 -6.36 -9.76
CA PHE A 470 -16.55 -6.26 -8.55
C PHE A 470 -15.06 -6.26 -8.92
N PHE A 471 -14.35 -5.20 -8.53
CA PHE A 471 -12.92 -5.07 -8.79
C PHE A 471 -12.18 -4.41 -7.63
N VAL A 472 -11.29 -5.15 -7.00
CA VAL A 472 -10.38 -4.67 -5.96
C VAL A 472 -9.03 -5.36 -6.15
N PRO A 473 -8.01 -4.71 -6.72
CA PRO A 473 -6.76 -5.40 -7.08
C PRO A 473 -5.73 -5.43 -5.94
N CYS A 474 -6.19 -5.39 -4.68
CA CYS A 474 -5.33 -5.26 -3.50
C CYS A 474 -4.38 -6.45 -3.32
N PHE A 475 -4.77 -7.64 -3.75
CA PHE A 475 -3.95 -8.84 -3.66
C PHE A 475 -2.81 -8.83 -4.67
N TRP A 476 -3.05 -8.31 -5.88
CA TRP A 476 -1.99 -8.08 -6.87
C TRP A 476 -0.97 -7.08 -6.34
N GLU A 477 -1.44 -5.95 -5.83
CA GLU A 477 -0.56 -4.91 -5.28
C GLU A 477 0.32 -5.48 -4.17
N GLN A 478 -0.29 -6.16 -3.20
CA GLN A 478 0.45 -6.77 -2.09
C GLN A 478 1.44 -7.84 -2.53
N ALA A 479 1.05 -8.72 -3.44
CA ALA A 479 1.92 -9.76 -3.96
C ALA A 479 3.17 -9.15 -4.62
N ARG A 480 2.97 -8.19 -5.53
CA ARG A 480 4.08 -7.55 -6.25
C ARG A 480 4.98 -6.75 -5.32
N LEU A 481 4.40 -6.05 -4.32
CA LEU A 481 5.17 -5.36 -3.29
C LEU A 481 6.07 -6.28 -2.46
N LEU A 482 5.71 -7.56 -2.34
CA LEU A 482 6.48 -8.59 -1.64
C LEU A 482 7.37 -9.44 -2.57
N GLY A 483 7.54 -9.03 -3.83
CA GLY A 483 8.36 -9.77 -4.79
C GLY A 483 7.75 -11.11 -5.23
N GLN A 484 6.43 -11.25 -5.13
CA GLN A 484 5.71 -12.46 -5.53
C GLN A 484 5.26 -12.39 -6.99
N ASP A 485 5.05 -13.55 -7.60
CA ASP A 485 4.44 -13.62 -8.91
C ASP A 485 2.92 -13.56 -8.79
N TYR A 486 2.26 -12.88 -9.73
CA TYR A 486 0.82 -12.70 -9.71
C TYR A 486 0.19 -12.95 -11.07
N SER A 487 -0.86 -13.75 -11.07
CA SER A 487 -1.74 -13.94 -12.22
C SER A 487 -3.19 -13.71 -11.82
N ALA A 488 -3.96 -13.17 -12.76
CA ALA A 488 -5.40 -13.01 -12.59
C ALA A 488 -6.15 -13.76 -13.70
N HIS A 489 -7.29 -14.33 -13.33
CA HIS A 489 -8.23 -14.93 -14.25
C HIS A 489 -9.65 -14.43 -13.93
N VAL A 490 -10.40 -14.02 -14.95
CA VAL A 490 -11.75 -13.49 -14.77
C VAL A 490 -12.77 -14.61 -14.80
N GLY A 491 -13.38 -14.90 -13.65
CA GLY A 491 -14.48 -15.84 -13.52
C GLY A 491 -15.81 -15.23 -13.99
N ARG A 492 -16.64 -16.05 -14.66
CA ARG A 492 -17.97 -15.60 -15.08
C ARG A 492 -18.88 -15.49 -13.86
N VAL A 493 -19.38 -14.29 -13.58
CA VAL A 493 -20.33 -14.06 -12.48
C VAL A 493 -21.69 -14.67 -12.82
N VAL A 494 -22.25 -15.44 -11.88
CA VAL A 494 -23.52 -16.16 -12.03
C VAL A 494 -24.53 -15.88 -10.92
N SER A 495 -24.18 -15.06 -9.92
CA SER A 495 -25.07 -14.65 -8.83
C SER A 495 -24.90 -13.18 -8.46
N SER A 496 -25.88 -12.62 -7.75
CA SER A 496 -25.80 -11.26 -7.20
C SER A 496 -24.72 -11.10 -6.12
N LYS A 497 -24.26 -12.21 -5.52
CA LYS A 497 -23.16 -12.24 -4.56
C LYS A 497 -21.79 -12.39 -5.24
N ASN A 498 -21.72 -12.14 -6.55
CA ASN A 498 -20.53 -12.30 -7.36
C ASN A 498 -19.96 -13.72 -7.37
N ASP A 499 -20.77 -14.75 -7.10
CA ASP A 499 -20.33 -16.13 -7.26
C ASP A 499 -19.97 -16.38 -8.73
N MET A 500 -18.95 -17.20 -8.94
CA MET A 500 -18.29 -17.38 -10.23
C MET A 500 -18.38 -18.81 -10.72
N GLN A 501 -18.35 -18.96 -12.04
CA GLN A 501 -18.12 -20.23 -12.70
C GLN A 501 -17.02 -20.06 -13.75
N LEU A 502 -16.04 -20.96 -13.76
CA LEU A 502 -15.05 -21.00 -14.84
C LEU A 502 -15.68 -21.63 -16.08
N THR A 503 -15.57 -20.96 -17.22
CA THR A 503 -16.00 -21.50 -18.51
C THR A 503 -15.02 -22.53 -19.04
N ASP A 504 -13.74 -22.35 -18.76
CA ASP A 504 -12.66 -23.27 -19.12
C ASP A 504 -11.74 -23.47 -17.90
N VAL A 505 -11.86 -24.63 -17.24
CA VAL A 505 -11.00 -24.98 -16.10
C VAL A 505 -9.57 -25.34 -16.53
N GLU A 506 -9.41 -25.82 -17.77
CA GLU A 506 -8.10 -26.19 -18.32
C GLU A 506 -7.27 -24.96 -18.63
N GLU A 507 -7.91 -23.83 -18.98
CA GLU A 507 -7.23 -22.55 -19.12
C GLU A 507 -6.52 -22.13 -17.82
N VAL A 508 -7.18 -22.31 -16.67
CA VAL A 508 -6.61 -22.00 -15.36
C VAL A 508 -5.57 -23.05 -14.95
N ALA A 509 -5.79 -24.34 -15.21
CA ALA A 509 -4.78 -25.37 -14.96
C ALA A 509 -3.50 -25.15 -15.79
N ARG A 510 -3.64 -24.69 -17.03
CA ARG A 510 -2.51 -24.26 -17.87
C ARG A 510 -1.80 -23.03 -17.30
N LEU A 511 -2.55 -22.08 -16.72
CA LEU A 511 -1.96 -20.94 -16.03
C LEU A 511 -1.12 -21.40 -14.83
N VAL A 512 -1.63 -22.33 -14.01
CA VAL A 512 -0.87 -22.99 -12.92
C VAL A 512 0.43 -23.58 -13.44
N ARG A 513 0.36 -24.41 -14.49
CA ARG A 513 1.56 -25.02 -15.10
C ARG A 513 2.57 -23.98 -15.57
N ASN A 514 2.12 -22.95 -16.27
CA ASN A 514 2.99 -21.90 -16.79
C ASN A 514 3.69 -21.15 -15.66
N ARG A 515 2.98 -20.93 -14.54
CA ARG A 515 3.54 -20.30 -13.35
C ARG A 515 4.54 -21.20 -12.64
N LEU A 516 4.26 -22.51 -12.49
CA LEU A 516 5.24 -23.46 -11.97
C LEU A 516 6.53 -23.46 -12.81
N THR A 517 6.41 -23.47 -14.13
CA THR A 517 7.56 -23.40 -15.05
C THR A 517 8.34 -22.10 -14.89
N PHE A 518 7.65 -20.98 -14.67
CA PHE A 518 8.30 -19.69 -14.37
C PHE A 518 9.07 -19.76 -13.05
N LEU A 519 8.45 -20.33 -12.01
CA LEU A 519 9.06 -20.47 -10.69
C LEU A 519 10.29 -21.39 -10.69
N ASP A 520 10.46 -22.27 -11.68
CA ASP A 520 11.65 -23.13 -11.80
C ASP A 520 12.88 -22.36 -12.34
N LYS A 521 12.72 -21.12 -12.84
CA LYS A 521 13.80 -20.27 -13.36
C LYS A 521 14.37 -19.33 -12.27
N PRO A 522 15.65 -18.90 -12.35
CA PRO A 522 16.24 -17.96 -11.39
C PRO A 522 15.40 -16.69 -11.20
N TYR A 523 15.37 -16.20 -9.95
CA TYR A 523 14.55 -15.05 -9.55
C TYR A 523 15.34 -13.75 -9.63
N ARG A 524 14.66 -12.68 -10.09
CA ARG A 524 15.15 -11.30 -10.03
C ARG A 524 14.09 -10.43 -9.36
N PRO A 525 14.38 -9.70 -8.28
CA PRO A 525 13.40 -8.84 -7.61
C PRO A 525 12.77 -7.79 -8.52
N SER A 526 13.54 -7.26 -9.47
CA SER A 526 13.09 -6.34 -10.50
C SER A 526 12.01 -6.91 -11.43
N ASP A 527 11.74 -8.22 -11.39
CA ASP A 527 10.64 -8.82 -12.16
C ASP A 527 9.26 -8.49 -11.59
N ALA A 528 9.17 -8.02 -10.33
CA ALA A 528 7.90 -7.76 -9.65
C ALA A 528 7.70 -6.27 -9.27
N LEU A 529 8.75 -5.65 -8.75
CA LEU A 529 8.75 -4.29 -8.19
C LEU A 529 10.06 -3.61 -8.53
N ASP A 530 9.98 -2.33 -8.90
CA ASP A 530 11.15 -1.52 -9.21
C ASP A 530 10.89 -0.03 -8.92
N HIS A 531 11.95 0.76 -8.77
CA HIS A 531 11.85 2.21 -8.66
C HIS A 531 11.39 2.80 -10.01
N THR A 532 10.57 3.86 -9.95
CA THR A 532 10.18 4.58 -11.17
C THR A 532 11.34 5.44 -11.72
N TYR A 533 12.23 5.89 -10.84
CA TYR A 533 13.44 6.63 -11.14
C TYR A 533 14.51 6.33 -10.09
N SER A 534 15.79 6.45 -10.41
CA SER A 534 16.88 6.41 -9.44
C SER A 534 17.26 7.84 -9.05
N TRP A 535 17.15 8.19 -7.77
CA TRP A 535 17.80 9.40 -7.25
C TRP A 535 19.25 9.06 -6.92
N SER A 536 20.21 9.68 -7.62
CA SER A 536 21.60 9.69 -7.16
C SER A 536 21.75 10.76 -6.07
N MET A 537 21.31 10.45 -4.86
CA MET A 537 21.61 11.30 -3.70
C MET A 537 22.93 10.81 -3.12
N GLU A 538 23.98 11.64 -3.18
CA GLU A 538 25.20 11.40 -2.39
C GLU A 538 24.84 11.52 -0.91
N THR A 539 24.49 10.40 -0.28
CA THR A 539 24.20 10.36 1.15
C THR A 539 25.52 10.49 1.91
N LYS A 540 25.93 11.72 2.22
CA LYS A 540 26.96 11.95 3.25
C LYS A 540 26.35 11.62 4.62
N ILE A 541 26.43 10.35 5.00
CA ILE A 541 26.17 9.91 6.38
C ILE A 541 27.25 10.55 7.25
N THR A 542 26.91 11.65 7.92
CA THR A 542 27.77 12.21 8.97
C THR A 542 27.49 11.41 10.24
N LEU A 543 28.26 10.33 10.44
CA LEU A 543 28.30 9.64 11.72
C LEU A 543 28.84 10.62 12.76
N LEU A 544 27.96 11.08 13.65
CA LEU A 544 28.35 11.75 14.88
C LEU A 544 28.94 10.71 15.85
N SER A 545 30.16 10.25 15.59
CA SER A 545 30.96 9.59 16.62
C SER A 545 31.63 10.67 17.46
N GLY A 546 31.08 10.92 18.64
CA GLY A 546 31.73 11.70 19.68
C GLY A 546 33.04 11.03 20.09
N GLY A 547 34.16 11.69 19.78
CA GLY A 547 35.50 11.28 20.19
C GLY A 547 36.39 12.51 20.23
N ASN A 548 36.56 13.06 21.44
CA ASN A 548 37.55 14.10 21.72
C ASN A 548 38.93 13.63 21.24
N THR A 549 39.49 14.29 20.24
CA THR A 549 40.93 14.56 20.17
C THR A 549 41.16 15.88 19.45
N GLN A 550 41.69 16.80 20.23
CA GLN A 550 42.19 18.11 19.86
C GLN A 550 43.46 17.94 19.01
N THR A 551 43.52 18.53 17.82
CA THR A 551 44.72 19.20 17.25
C THR A 551 44.42 19.87 15.90
N ASP A 552 44.34 21.20 15.97
CA ASP A 552 44.91 22.24 15.09
C ASP A 552 44.81 22.24 13.54
N ARG A 553 44.31 23.42 13.08
CA ARG A 553 44.78 24.31 11.98
C ARG A 553 44.53 23.90 10.51
N LEU A 554 43.66 24.66 9.82
CA LEU A 554 43.98 25.72 8.80
C LEU A 554 44.27 25.10 7.40
N GLU A 555 43.74 25.52 6.23
CA GLU A 555 43.29 26.82 5.73
C GLU A 555 42.25 26.70 4.58
N ARG A 556 41.63 27.86 4.34
CA ARG A 556 40.84 28.33 3.19
C ARG A 556 41.42 27.96 1.82
N ASN A 557 40.55 27.53 0.91
CA ASN A 557 40.15 28.29 -0.29
C ASN A 557 38.85 27.72 -0.86
#